data_AF-A0A7S3Q829-F1
#
_entry.id   AF-A0A7S3Q829-F1
#
_cell.length_a   1.000
_cell.length_b   1.000
_cell.length_c   1.000
_cell.angle_alpha   90.00
_cell.angle_beta   90.00
_cell.angle_gamma   90.00
#
_symmetry.space_group_name_H-M   'P 1'
#
loop_
_entity.id
_entity.type
_entity.pdbx_description
1 polymer ?
#
loop_
_entity_poly.entity_id
_entity_poly.type
_entity_poly.pdbx_seq_one_letter_code
_entity_poly.pdbx_strand_id
1 'polypeptide(L)'
;MLANHGYDVDIYERTPKKELCNFNPAIAYMYNINARGQRFTKLFSSLQDKLLRDGLAASDSSIVIADGDPSKKILISKKPFIMSKAESYWIPRHKMVNLLQEGIKEHNNLNDANCGKIEIHSGFTCEAVSPNDDSSINVRLKDEKGRDQDVSGQLIVGADGVNSQVRECLKNGSSLFGEWKNFKSKKFAVKKWVSPSVGLKLKALQLPSGFSIEDSDGSPISLQNSCIASIRSIKANDINSIKIGCLPMTDDVTIRPGNVITRPNHKFWTINSGKEMKEYVLENLKRMPFDMISDEEWDRFAKAKGTSFPYCQYSPGLQASPENGNCGIVLLGDSAHSFPPDIGQGINAGLSDVVQFDKTLRSTEGNLGTKLRAYERIQGPETKALIRIARFGYPYQYDLPEPIFQLRKKLWIANAATRMLLNKLSFGAIPKCMIMSVADHEVSYRKVARNADLTTAMLRAILLSVVWKSFGKSICALVGM
;
A
#
# COMPACT_ATOMS: atom_id res chain seq x y z
N MET A 1 -3.38 -21.18 3.93
CA MET A 1 -3.84 -20.85 5.30
C MET A 1 -5.18 -21.50 5.59
N LEU A 2 -6.30 -21.05 5.01
CA LEU A 2 -7.61 -21.71 5.23
C LEU A 2 -7.55 -23.21 4.93
N ALA A 3 -6.89 -23.61 3.84
CA ALA A 3 -6.67 -25.02 3.52
C ALA A 3 -5.96 -25.81 4.64
N ASN A 4 -5.03 -25.19 5.38
CA ASN A 4 -4.35 -25.79 6.53
C ASN A 4 -5.27 -25.90 7.77
N HIS A 5 -6.46 -25.29 7.73
CA HIS A 5 -7.53 -25.48 8.72
C HIS A 5 -8.57 -26.51 8.25
N GLY A 6 -8.29 -27.26 7.18
CA GLY A 6 -9.18 -28.29 6.64
C GLY A 6 -10.28 -27.78 5.71
N TYR A 7 -10.26 -26.50 5.32
CA TYR A 7 -11.21 -25.98 4.33
C TYR A 7 -10.76 -26.33 2.90
N ASP A 8 -11.66 -26.84 2.07
CA ASP A 8 -11.50 -26.72 0.62
C ASP A 8 -11.74 -25.26 0.21
N VAL A 9 -10.86 -24.73 -0.65
CA VAL A 9 -10.80 -23.30 -0.96
C VAL A 9 -10.87 -23.08 -2.47
N ASP A 10 -11.97 -22.47 -2.92
CA ASP A 10 -12.10 -21.93 -4.26
C ASP A 10 -11.75 -20.44 -4.30
N ILE A 11 -10.80 -20.09 -5.17
CA ILE A 11 -10.38 -18.70 -5.41
C ILE A 11 -10.93 -18.27 -6.76
N TYR A 12 -11.87 -17.31 -6.75
CA TYR A 12 -12.39 -16.68 -7.96
C TYR A 12 -11.66 -15.37 -8.23
N GLU A 13 -10.95 -15.30 -9.35
CA GLU A 13 -10.17 -14.13 -9.78
C GLU A 13 -10.70 -13.61 -11.12
N ARG A 14 -10.99 -12.31 -11.18
CA ARG A 14 -11.51 -11.66 -12.38
C ARG A 14 -10.51 -11.67 -13.53
N THR A 15 -9.22 -11.56 -13.23
CA THR A 15 -8.15 -11.50 -14.22
C THR A 15 -8.06 -12.83 -14.97
N PRO A 16 -8.00 -12.83 -16.31
CA PRO A 16 -7.84 -14.06 -17.09
C PRO A 16 -6.56 -14.80 -16.73
N LYS A 17 -6.57 -16.13 -16.84
CA LYS A 17 -5.43 -16.98 -16.43
C LYS A 17 -4.11 -16.59 -17.11
N LYS A 18 -4.19 -16.18 -18.38
CA LYS A 18 -3.03 -15.77 -19.20
C LYS A 18 -2.40 -14.44 -18.74
N GLU A 19 -3.09 -13.66 -17.90
CA GLU A 19 -2.68 -12.31 -17.48
C GLU A 19 -2.32 -12.22 -16.00
N LEU A 20 -2.71 -13.22 -15.19
CA LEU A 20 -2.50 -13.29 -13.74
C LEU A 20 -1.08 -12.94 -13.27
N CYS A 21 -0.07 -13.47 -13.97
CA CYS A 21 1.34 -13.30 -13.62
C CYS A 21 2.08 -12.37 -14.59
N ASN A 22 1.36 -11.62 -15.44
CA ASN A 22 2.01 -10.78 -16.44
C ASN A 22 2.51 -9.48 -15.81
N PHE A 23 3.69 -9.07 -16.25
CA PHE A 23 4.20 -7.75 -15.96
C PHE A 23 3.40 -6.70 -16.74
N ASN A 24 2.86 -5.71 -16.03
CA ASN A 24 2.20 -4.57 -16.66
C ASN A 24 3.21 -3.41 -16.81
N PRO A 25 3.68 -3.10 -18.04
CA PRO A 25 4.66 -2.04 -18.25
C PRO A 25 4.10 -0.62 -18.04
N ALA A 26 2.78 -0.44 -17.98
CA ALA A 26 2.17 0.85 -17.71
C ALA A 26 2.19 1.21 -16.21
N ILE A 27 2.20 0.21 -15.33
CA ILE A 27 2.11 0.40 -13.88
C ILE A 27 2.97 -0.66 -13.21
N ALA A 28 4.26 -0.38 -13.04
CA ALA A 28 5.15 -1.29 -12.38
C ALA A 28 5.06 -1.12 -10.85
N TYR A 29 4.24 -1.97 -10.23
CA TYR A 29 4.18 -2.07 -8.79
C TYR A 29 5.37 -2.86 -8.26
N MET A 30 6.20 -2.18 -7.47
CA MET A 30 7.21 -2.79 -6.62
C MET A 30 6.70 -2.83 -5.19
N TYR A 31 6.73 -4.02 -4.59
CA TYR A 31 6.45 -4.19 -3.18
C TYR A 31 7.75 -4.15 -2.39
N ASN A 32 7.71 -3.53 -1.22
CA ASN A 32 8.71 -3.74 -0.18
C ASN A 32 8.06 -4.58 0.91
N ILE A 33 8.41 -5.87 0.99
CA ILE A 33 7.91 -6.79 2.01
C ILE A 33 8.75 -6.57 3.27
N ASN A 34 8.20 -5.77 4.19
CA ASN A 34 8.85 -5.45 5.45
C ASN A 34 8.62 -6.56 6.49
N ALA A 35 9.19 -6.40 7.68
CA ALA A 35 9.10 -7.40 8.73
C ALA A 35 7.66 -7.75 9.18
N ARG A 36 6.67 -6.86 9.01
CA ARG A 36 5.25 -7.20 9.23
C ARG A 36 4.74 -8.15 8.15
N GLY A 37 4.99 -7.84 6.88
CA GLY A 37 4.61 -8.70 5.76
C GLY A 37 5.31 -10.06 5.82
N GLN A 38 6.59 -10.06 6.23
CA GLN A 38 7.35 -11.30 6.38
C GLN A 38 6.85 -12.22 7.50
N ARG A 39 6.02 -11.74 8.44
CA ARG A 39 5.34 -12.65 9.38
C ARG A 39 4.44 -13.64 8.66
N PHE A 40 3.86 -13.26 7.52
CA PHE A 40 3.08 -14.17 6.69
C PHE A 40 3.98 -15.16 5.95
N THR A 41 5.00 -14.68 5.24
CA THR A 41 5.87 -15.55 4.44
C THR A 41 6.62 -16.55 5.32
N LYS A 42 7.02 -16.18 6.54
CA LYS A 42 7.64 -17.08 7.52
C LYS A 42 6.73 -18.21 8.02
N LEU A 43 5.42 -18.16 7.80
CA LEU A 43 4.53 -19.29 8.09
C LEU A 43 4.67 -20.41 7.06
N PHE A 44 5.34 -20.15 5.94
CA PHE A 44 5.57 -21.08 4.85
C PHE A 44 7.04 -21.00 4.44
N SER A 45 7.89 -21.89 4.96
CA SER A 45 9.36 -21.86 4.76
C SER A 45 9.75 -21.70 3.29
N SER A 46 9.16 -22.51 2.40
CA SER A 46 9.38 -22.41 0.95
C SER A 46 9.08 -21.00 0.40
N LEU A 47 7.98 -20.38 0.81
CA LEU A 47 7.62 -19.03 0.36
C LEU A 47 8.61 -17.98 0.88
N GLN A 48 9.05 -18.11 2.14
CA GLN A 48 10.08 -17.24 2.71
C GLN A 48 11.39 -17.38 1.93
N ASP A 49 11.86 -18.59 1.67
CA ASP A 49 13.13 -18.85 0.98
C ASP A 49 13.10 -18.29 -0.45
N LYS A 50 11.98 -18.43 -1.16
CA LYS A 50 11.80 -17.84 -2.49
C LYS A 50 11.77 -16.31 -2.44
N LEU A 51 11.16 -15.69 -1.44
CA LEU A 51 11.22 -14.23 -1.26
C LEU A 51 12.66 -13.76 -1.02
N LEU A 52 13.44 -14.49 -0.22
CA LEU A 52 14.84 -14.16 0.06
C LEU A 52 15.73 -14.33 -1.18
N ARG A 53 15.43 -15.33 -2.02
CA ARG A 53 16.17 -15.61 -3.25
C ARG A 53 15.82 -14.63 -4.38
N ASP A 54 14.53 -14.36 -4.59
CA ASP A 54 14.02 -13.63 -5.75
C ASP A 54 13.77 -12.14 -5.45
N GLY A 55 13.84 -11.73 -4.18
CA GLY A 55 13.71 -10.36 -3.73
C GLY A 55 15.07 -9.71 -3.46
N LEU A 56 15.14 -8.39 -3.64
CA LEU A 56 16.34 -7.61 -3.33
C LEU A 56 16.25 -7.02 -1.92
N ALA A 57 17.25 -7.28 -1.07
CA ALA A 57 17.29 -6.71 0.28
C ALA A 57 17.46 -5.18 0.24
N ALA A 58 16.73 -4.49 1.11
CA ALA A 58 16.78 -3.02 1.20
C ALA A 58 18.11 -2.52 1.78
N SER A 59 18.80 -3.32 2.59
CA SER A 59 20.19 -3.07 3.04
C SER A 59 21.16 -2.85 1.90
N ASP A 60 20.90 -3.47 0.74
CA ASP A 60 21.79 -3.49 -0.41
C ASP A 60 21.50 -2.30 -1.35
N SER A 61 20.49 -1.48 -1.01
CA SER A 61 20.06 -0.35 -1.82
C SER A 61 20.81 0.93 -1.44
N SER A 62 21.42 1.57 -2.44
CA SER A 62 21.88 2.97 -2.33
C SER A 62 20.78 3.95 -2.76
N ILE A 63 20.92 5.24 -2.43
CA ILE A 63 20.00 6.28 -2.92
C ILE A 63 20.78 7.23 -3.81
N VAL A 64 20.27 7.44 -5.02
CA VAL A 64 20.79 8.40 -6.00
C VAL A 64 19.73 9.46 -6.27
N ILE A 65 20.07 10.72 -6.04
CA ILE A 65 19.23 11.87 -6.37
C ILE A 65 20.01 12.71 -7.39
N ALA A 66 19.43 12.85 -8.58
CA ALA A 66 20.01 13.65 -9.66
C ALA A 66 19.03 14.76 -10.06
N ASP A 67 19.58 15.93 -10.36
CA ASP A 67 18.87 16.95 -11.11
C ASP A 67 18.87 16.57 -12.60
N GLY A 68 17.86 16.97 -13.35
CA GLY A 68 17.76 16.72 -14.78
C GLY A 68 18.78 17.51 -15.60
N ASP A 69 19.37 18.57 -15.03
CA ASP A 69 20.42 19.39 -15.64
C ASP A 69 21.80 18.75 -15.42
N PRO A 70 22.51 18.25 -16.45
CA PRO A 70 23.83 17.62 -16.35
C PRO A 70 24.89 18.42 -15.59
N SER A 71 24.78 19.75 -15.55
CA SER A 71 25.75 20.62 -14.86
C SER A 71 25.68 20.56 -13.33
N LYS A 72 24.62 19.97 -12.76
CA LYS A 72 24.43 19.86 -11.29
C LYS A 72 25.13 18.64 -10.71
N LYS A 73 25.48 18.69 -9.43
CA LYS A 73 26.11 17.53 -8.77
C LYS A 73 25.06 16.46 -8.42
N ILE A 74 25.39 15.19 -8.68
CA ILE A 74 24.58 14.04 -8.23
C ILE A 74 24.83 13.80 -6.74
N LEU A 75 23.75 13.58 -6.00
CA LEU A 75 23.80 13.20 -4.60
C LEU A 75 23.67 11.69 -4.47
N ILE A 76 24.73 11.04 -4.01
CA ILE A 76 24.76 9.60 -3.74
C ILE A 76 24.86 9.37 -2.23
N SER A 77 23.84 8.73 -1.67
CA SER A 77 23.91 8.20 -0.31
C SER A 77 24.18 6.70 -0.39
N LYS A 78 25.39 6.30 0.00
CA LYS A 78 25.80 4.88 0.09
C LYS A 78 25.10 4.12 1.22
N LYS A 79 24.45 4.83 2.15
CA LYS A 79 23.66 4.20 3.21
C LYS A 79 22.17 4.32 2.87
N PRO A 80 21.41 3.21 2.89
CA PRO A 80 19.96 3.29 2.79
C PRO A 80 19.41 4.12 3.95
N PHE A 81 18.31 4.82 3.72
CA PHE A 81 17.56 5.43 4.82
C PHE A 81 16.83 4.33 5.59
N ILE A 82 17.53 3.70 6.54
CA ILE A 82 17.02 2.58 7.34
C ILE A 82 16.01 3.13 8.37
N MET A 83 14.72 3.04 8.06
CA MET A 83 13.64 3.39 8.99
C MET A 83 13.33 2.27 10.00
N SER A 84 13.74 1.03 9.71
CA SER A 84 13.50 -0.18 10.51
C SER A 84 14.81 -0.95 10.70
N LYS A 85 15.05 -1.48 11.90
CA LYS A 85 16.19 -2.38 12.14
C LYS A 85 16.06 -3.75 11.46
N ALA A 86 14.83 -4.16 11.13
CA ALA A 86 14.57 -5.43 10.47
C ALA A 86 14.62 -5.28 8.95
N GLU A 87 15.25 -6.25 8.29
CA GLU A 87 15.45 -6.33 6.85
C GLU A 87 14.11 -6.35 6.09
N SER A 88 14.09 -5.77 4.89
CA SER A 88 12.92 -5.77 3.99
C SER A 88 13.33 -6.08 2.57
N TYR A 89 12.42 -6.64 1.77
CA TYR A 89 12.74 -7.13 0.43
C TYR A 89 11.90 -6.45 -0.64
N TRP A 90 12.56 -5.86 -1.63
CA TRP A 90 11.92 -5.34 -2.85
C TRP A 90 11.63 -6.48 -3.82
N ILE A 91 10.38 -6.59 -4.25
CA ILE A 91 9.95 -7.62 -5.21
C ILE A 91 8.88 -7.06 -6.16
N PRO A 92 8.95 -7.34 -7.48
CA PRO A 92 7.90 -6.98 -8.41
C PRO A 92 6.58 -7.67 -8.05
N ARG A 93 5.45 -6.97 -8.23
CA ARG A 93 4.12 -7.51 -7.92
C ARG A 93 3.85 -8.85 -8.59
N HIS A 94 4.16 -8.99 -9.87
CA HIS A 94 3.89 -10.22 -10.62
C HIS A 94 4.74 -11.40 -10.11
N LYS A 95 6.01 -11.17 -9.74
CA LYS A 95 6.85 -12.17 -9.07
C LYS A 95 6.23 -12.59 -7.73
N MET A 96 5.80 -11.63 -6.90
CA MET A 96 5.12 -11.94 -5.63
C MET A 96 3.83 -12.78 -5.83
N VAL A 97 3.02 -12.47 -6.84
CA VAL A 97 1.83 -13.27 -7.18
C VAL A 97 2.23 -14.68 -7.62
N ASN A 98 3.29 -14.82 -8.43
CA ASN A 98 3.79 -16.14 -8.82
C ASN A 98 4.26 -16.96 -7.60
N LEU A 99 5.00 -16.35 -6.66
CA LEU A 99 5.42 -17.01 -5.43
C LEU A 99 4.24 -17.57 -4.62
N LEU A 100 3.13 -16.81 -4.53
CA LEU A 100 1.91 -17.27 -3.86
C LEU A 100 1.25 -18.43 -4.61
N GLN A 101 1.19 -18.39 -5.95
CA GLN A 101 0.65 -19.49 -6.74
C GLN A 101 1.49 -20.76 -6.66
N GLU A 102 2.82 -20.63 -6.62
CA GLU A 102 3.70 -21.78 -6.38
C GLU A 102 3.47 -22.38 -5.00
N GLY A 103 3.30 -21.54 -3.96
CA GLY A 103 2.94 -22.02 -2.62
C GLY A 103 1.61 -22.79 -2.59
N ILE A 104 0.64 -22.39 -3.40
CA ILE A 104 -0.62 -23.15 -3.58
C ILE A 104 -0.37 -24.51 -4.25
N LYS A 105 0.46 -24.55 -5.30
CA LYS A 105 0.81 -25.81 -5.98
C LYS A 105 1.53 -26.77 -5.03
N GLU A 106 2.49 -26.25 -4.25
CA GLU A 106 3.22 -27.03 -3.25
C GLU A 106 2.29 -27.59 -2.18
N HIS A 107 1.39 -26.75 -1.64
CA HIS A 107 0.36 -27.18 -0.69
C HIS A 107 -0.47 -28.34 -1.23
N ASN A 108 -1.01 -28.20 -2.45
CA ASN A 108 -1.85 -29.24 -3.06
C ASN A 108 -1.06 -30.54 -3.34
N ASN A 109 0.24 -30.44 -3.66
CA ASN A 109 1.08 -31.61 -3.92
C ASN A 109 1.40 -32.42 -2.67
N LEU A 110 1.38 -31.81 -1.47
CA LEU A 110 1.63 -32.52 -0.21
C LEU A 110 0.54 -33.58 0.08
N ASN A 111 -0.68 -33.40 -0.45
CA ASN A 111 -1.81 -34.32 -0.25
C ASN A 111 -2.04 -34.73 1.23
N ASP A 112 -1.85 -33.79 2.16
CA ASP A 112 -2.11 -34.02 3.58
C ASP A 112 -3.62 -34.17 3.83
N ALA A 113 -4.04 -35.32 4.39
CA ALA A 113 -5.43 -35.64 4.67
C ALA A 113 -6.11 -34.68 5.67
N ASN A 114 -5.34 -33.93 6.47
CA ASN A 114 -5.86 -32.94 7.41
C ASN A 114 -5.99 -31.54 6.80
N CYS A 115 -5.54 -31.36 5.56
CA CYS A 115 -5.61 -30.11 4.83
C CYS A 115 -6.63 -30.22 3.68
N GLY A 116 -7.37 -29.14 3.43
CA GLY A 116 -8.20 -29.03 2.23
C GLY A 116 -7.38 -28.70 0.98
N LYS A 117 -8.03 -28.75 -0.18
CA LYS A 117 -7.45 -28.39 -1.48
C LYS A 117 -7.72 -26.94 -1.83
N ILE A 118 -6.86 -26.36 -2.68
CA ILE A 118 -7.03 -25.00 -3.18
C ILE A 118 -7.19 -25.03 -4.70
N GLU A 119 -8.29 -24.49 -5.22
CA GLU A 119 -8.53 -24.34 -6.65
C GLU A 119 -8.61 -22.86 -7.05
N ILE A 120 -8.08 -22.52 -8.22
CA ILE A 120 -8.07 -21.15 -8.75
C ILE A 120 -8.89 -21.10 -10.04
N HIS A 121 -9.98 -20.36 -9.99
CA HIS A 121 -10.90 -20.09 -11.09
C HIS A 121 -10.68 -18.68 -11.61
N SER A 122 -9.99 -18.55 -12.75
CA SER A 122 -9.68 -17.26 -13.37
C SER A 122 -10.77 -16.81 -14.36
N GLY A 123 -10.91 -15.51 -14.59
CA GLY A 123 -11.92 -14.96 -15.48
C GLY A 123 -13.32 -14.84 -14.86
N PHE A 124 -13.44 -14.90 -13.53
CA PHE A 124 -14.73 -14.82 -12.82
C PHE A 124 -14.84 -13.54 -11.99
N THR A 125 -15.90 -12.77 -12.22
CA THR A 125 -16.21 -11.57 -11.46
C THR A 125 -17.31 -11.88 -10.44
N CYS A 126 -17.10 -11.54 -9.17
CA CYS A 126 -18.17 -11.56 -8.18
C CYS A 126 -19.17 -10.43 -8.47
N GLU A 127 -20.45 -10.77 -8.57
CA GLU A 127 -21.55 -9.82 -8.80
C GLU A 127 -22.39 -9.63 -7.53
N ALA A 128 -22.66 -10.72 -6.80
CA ALA A 128 -23.47 -10.66 -5.59
C ALA A 128 -23.02 -11.69 -4.54
N VAL A 129 -23.24 -11.36 -3.27
CA VAL A 129 -23.18 -12.30 -2.15
C VAL A 129 -24.43 -12.16 -1.30
N SER A 130 -25.04 -13.28 -0.94
CA SER A 130 -26.26 -13.34 -0.13
C SER A 130 -26.27 -14.59 0.75
N PRO A 131 -26.95 -14.57 1.90
CA PRO A 131 -27.21 -15.82 2.62
C PRO A 131 -27.95 -16.79 1.70
N ASN A 132 -27.56 -18.06 1.75
CA ASN A 132 -28.32 -19.13 1.11
C ASN A 132 -29.25 -19.78 2.14
N ASP A 133 -28.63 -20.22 3.24
CA ASP A 133 -29.28 -20.76 4.43
C ASP A 133 -28.45 -20.38 5.67
N ASP A 134 -28.80 -20.96 6.81
CA ASP A 134 -28.16 -20.73 8.10
C ASP A 134 -26.74 -21.32 8.23
N SER A 135 -26.26 -22.01 7.21
CA SER A 135 -24.99 -22.74 7.16
C SER A 135 -24.13 -22.44 5.93
N SER A 136 -24.65 -21.71 4.94
CA SER A 136 -23.94 -21.40 3.70
C SER A 136 -24.32 -20.03 3.12
N ILE A 137 -23.42 -19.49 2.30
CA ILE A 137 -23.56 -18.20 1.62
C ILE A 137 -23.45 -18.45 0.12
N ASN A 138 -24.39 -17.92 -0.65
CA ASN A 138 -24.35 -17.94 -2.11
C ASN A 138 -23.49 -16.79 -2.64
N VAL A 139 -22.71 -17.07 -3.67
CA VAL A 139 -21.91 -16.12 -4.44
C VAL A 139 -22.33 -16.25 -5.90
N ARG A 140 -22.87 -15.15 -6.45
CA ARG A 140 -23.12 -15.05 -7.89
C ARG A 140 -21.87 -14.53 -8.57
N LEU A 141 -21.39 -15.31 -9.53
CA LEU A 141 -20.23 -15.03 -10.34
C LEU A 141 -20.66 -14.81 -11.79
N LYS A 142 -19.86 -14.03 -12.52
CA LYS A 142 -20.01 -13.81 -13.95
C LYS A 142 -18.72 -14.17 -14.66
N ASP A 143 -18.80 -15.05 -15.64
CA ASP A 143 -17.64 -15.46 -16.44
C ASP A 143 -17.27 -14.43 -17.52
N GLU A 144 -16.16 -14.66 -18.22
CA GLU A 144 -15.68 -13.79 -19.31
C GLU A 144 -16.67 -13.66 -20.49
N LYS A 145 -17.60 -14.61 -20.64
CA LYS A 145 -18.65 -14.60 -21.68
C LYS A 145 -19.93 -13.93 -21.18
N GLY A 146 -19.94 -13.43 -19.96
CA GLY A 146 -21.08 -12.79 -19.33
C GLY A 146 -22.16 -13.75 -18.83
N ARG A 147 -21.85 -15.04 -18.70
CA ARG A 147 -22.76 -16.06 -18.16
C ARG A 147 -22.68 -16.07 -16.64
N ASP A 148 -23.84 -16.19 -16.00
CA ASP A 148 -23.94 -16.27 -14.55
C ASP A 148 -23.64 -17.70 -14.07
N GLN A 149 -22.95 -17.80 -12.93
CA GLN A 149 -22.69 -19.03 -12.20
C GLN A 149 -22.86 -18.78 -10.71
N ASP A 150 -23.67 -19.58 -10.03
CA ASP A 150 -23.83 -19.52 -8.58
C ASP A 150 -22.97 -20.60 -7.92
N VAL A 151 -22.31 -20.24 -6.82
CA VAL A 151 -21.53 -21.15 -5.98
C VAL A 151 -21.81 -20.85 -4.52
N SER A 152 -21.71 -21.86 -3.64
CA SER A 152 -21.99 -21.69 -2.22
C SER A 152 -20.82 -22.10 -1.34
N GLY A 153 -20.60 -21.39 -0.24
CA GLY A 153 -19.58 -21.74 0.73
C GLY A 153 -19.95 -21.34 2.15
N GLN A 154 -19.34 -22.01 3.14
CA GLN A 154 -19.53 -21.66 4.56
C GLN A 154 -18.83 -20.35 4.93
N LEU A 155 -17.68 -20.06 4.32
CA LEU A 155 -16.89 -18.86 4.58
C LEU A 155 -16.58 -18.14 3.27
N ILE A 156 -17.05 -16.90 3.13
CA ILE A 156 -16.68 -16.05 1.99
C ILE A 156 -15.64 -15.02 2.44
N VAL A 157 -14.51 -14.98 1.73
CA VAL A 157 -13.44 -14.00 1.99
C VAL A 157 -13.47 -12.93 0.90
N GLY A 158 -13.90 -11.72 1.25
CA GLY A 158 -13.77 -10.54 0.40
C GLY A 158 -12.32 -10.05 0.41
N ALA A 159 -11.54 -10.47 -0.58
CA ALA A 159 -10.17 -9.99 -0.85
C ALA A 159 -10.07 -9.32 -2.24
N ASP A 160 -11.18 -8.78 -2.73
CA ASP A 160 -11.44 -8.25 -4.07
C ASP A 160 -11.06 -6.77 -4.24
N GLY A 161 -10.23 -6.24 -3.33
CA GLY A 161 -9.55 -4.97 -3.48
C GLY A 161 -10.39 -3.71 -3.17
N VAL A 162 -9.87 -2.56 -3.59
CA VAL A 162 -10.36 -1.22 -3.20
C VAL A 162 -11.84 -1.01 -3.50
N ASN A 163 -12.31 -1.56 -4.62
CA ASN A 163 -13.69 -1.49 -5.10
C ASN A 163 -14.45 -2.80 -4.83
N SER A 164 -14.26 -3.37 -3.63
CA SER A 164 -14.85 -4.65 -3.22
C SER A 164 -16.37 -4.71 -3.45
N GLN A 165 -16.78 -5.67 -4.27
CA GLN A 165 -18.17 -6.02 -4.53
C GLN A 165 -18.76 -6.76 -3.33
N VAL A 166 -17.97 -7.63 -2.67
CA VAL A 166 -18.41 -8.33 -1.44
C VAL A 166 -18.83 -7.33 -0.37
N ARG A 167 -18.01 -6.30 -0.13
CA ARG A 167 -18.34 -5.23 0.82
C ARG A 167 -19.55 -4.41 0.38
N GLU A 168 -19.69 -4.11 -0.91
CA GLU A 168 -20.84 -3.35 -1.42
C GLU A 168 -22.15 -4.13 -1.25
N CYS A 169 -22.14 -5.45 -1.43
CA CYS A 169 -23.29 -6.32 -1.15
C CYS A 169 -23.66 -6.28 0.34
N LEU A 170 -22.69 -6.34 1.26
CA LEU A 170 -22.94 -6.18 2.70
C LEU A 170 -23.48 -4.78 3.05
N LYS A 171 -23.03 -3.74 2.36
CA LYS A 171 -23.52 -2.37 2.57
C LYS A 171 -24.97 -2.20 2.10
N ASN A 172 -25.37 -2.86 1.02
CA ASN A 172 -26.71 -2.70 0.43
C ASN A 172 -27.69 -3.80 0.85
N GLY A 173 -27.20 -4.92 1.40
CA GLY A 173 -27.98 -6.10 1.73
C GLY A 173 -28.76 -6.04 3.05
N SER A 174 -29.27 -4.86 3.45
CA SER A 174 -30.07 -4.72 4.69
C SER A 174 -31.25 -5.69 4.76
N SER A 175 -31.92 -5.95 3.63
CA SER A 175 -33.00 -6.94 3.53
C SER A 175 -32.47 -8.37 3.51
N LEU A 176 -31.38 -8.62 2.77
CA LEU A 176 -30.82 -9.97 2.59
C LEU A 176 -30.18 -10.54 3.85
N PHE A 177 -29.52 -9.71 4.64
CA PHE A 177 -28.84 -10.11 5.88
C PHE A 177 -29.63 -9.67 7.13
N GLY A 178 -30.89 -9.27 6.97
CA GLY A 178 -31.71 -8.69 8.06
C GLY A 178 -31.97 -9.65 9.22
N GLU A 179 -32.02 -10.95 8.95
CA GLU A 179 -32.22 -12.00 9.96
C GLU A 179 -30.97 -12.24 10.83
N TRP A 180 -29.79 -11.79 10.37
CA TRP A 180 -28.58 -11.87 11.16
C TRP A 180 -28.63 -10.77 12.22
N LYS A 181 -29.11 -11.11 13.43
CA LYS A 181 -29.38 -10.20 14.57
C LYS A 181 -28.33 -9.11 14.83
N ASN A 182 -27.04 -9.38 14.58
CA ASN A 182 -25.93 -8.44 14.81
C ASN A 182 -25.45 -7.71 13.55
N PHE A 183 -26.12 -7.93 12.42
CA PHE A 183 -25.80 -7.31 11.15
C PHE A 183 -26.27 -5.86 11.10
N LYS A 184 -25.41 -4.98 10.60
CA LYS A 184 -25.71 -3.55 10.42
C LYS A 184 -25.08 -3.09 9.12
N SER A 185 -25.82 -3.09 8.02
CA SER A 185 -25.33 -2.72 6.68
C SER A 185 -24.49 -1.42 6.66
N LYS A 186 -24.92 -0.40 7.42
CA LYS A 186 -24.19 0.88 7.59
C LYS A 186 -22.74 0.73 8.06
N LYS A 187 -22.36 -0.37 8.72
CA LYS A 187 -20.97 -0.60 9.14
C LYS A 187 -20.04 -0.91 7.97
N PHE A 188 -20.58 -1.33 6.82
CA PHE A 188 -19.79 -1.60 5.61
C PHE A 188 -19.69 -0.38 4.68
N ALA A 189 -20.32 0.74 5.05
CA ALA A 189 -20.12 2.01 4.39
C ALA A 189 -18.69 2.51 4.66
N VAL A 190 -17.87 2.52 3.60
CA VAL A 190 -16.48 2.96 3.66
C VAL A 190 -16.40 4.41 4.11
N LYS A 191 -15.56 4.67 5.11
CA LYS A 191 -15.20 6.03 5.51
C LYS A 191 -13.97 6.46 4.71
N LYS A 192 -14.04 7.63 4.08
CA LYS A 192 -13.00 8.16 3.18
C LYS A 192 -12.41 9.46 3.71
N TRP A 193 -11.12 9.65 3.49
CA TRP A 193 -10.40 10.89 3.77
C TRP A 193 -9.40 11.19 2.66
N VAL A 194 -9.07 12.47 2.55
CA VAL A 194 -8.05 12.98 1.63
C VAL A 194 -6.71 13.11 2.37
N SER A 195 -5.63 12.69 1.71
CA SER A 195 -4.25 13.13 1.96
C SER A 195 -3.76 13.90 0.72
N PRO A 196 -2.63 14.63 0.78
CA PRO A 196 -2.10 15.35 -0.37
C PRO A 196 -1.82 14.46 -1.60
N SER A 197 -1.55 13.17 -1.38
CA SER A 197 -1.26 12.16 -2.41
C SER A 197 -2.52 11.52 -3.01
N VAL A 198 -3.69 11.65 -2.38
CA VAL A 198 -4.94 11.10 -2.92
C VAL A 198 -5.21 11.67 -4.31
N GLY A 199 -5.56 10.79 -5.25
CA GLY A 199 -5.87 11.14 -6.63
C GLY A 199 -4.66 11.49 -7.49
N LEU A 200 -3.43 11.44 -6.96
CA LEU A 200 -2.25 11.47 -7.83
C LEU A 200 -2.30 10.31 -8.80
N LYS A 201 -1.88 10.57 -10.03
CA LYS A 201 -1.79 9.56 -11.07
C LYS A 201 -0.36 9.06 -11.21
N LEU A 202 -0.21 7.80 -11.59
CA LEU A 202 1.07 7.12 -11.79
C LEU A 202 1.06 6.38 -13.14
N LYS A 203 2.12 6.55 -13.94
CA LYS A 203 2.48 5.62 -15.02
C LYS A 203 4.01 5.45 -15.08
N ALA A 204 4.45 4.32 -15.59
CA ALA A 204 5.87 3.95 -15.64
C ALA A 204 6.42 4.00 -17.08
N LEU A 205 7.60 4.61 -17.23
CA LEU A 205 8.48 4.51 -18.40
C LEU A 205 9.43 3.32 -18.17
N GLN A 206 9.59 2.44 -19.14
CA GLN A 206 10.54 1.33 -19.04
C GLN A 206 11.92 1.82 -19.45
N LEU A 207 12.85 1.80 -18.49
CA LEU A 207 14.23 2.18 -18.71
C LEU A 207 15.09 0.92 -18.90
N PRO A 208 16.21 1.01 -19.63
CA PRO A 208 17.18 -0.08 -19.63
C PRO A 208 17.69 -0.40 -18.22
N SER A 209 17.96 -1.68 -17.98
CA SER A 209 18.65 -2.15 -16.77
C SER A 209 20.06 -1.53 -16.67
N GLY A 210 20.46 -1.06 -15.49
CA GLY A 210 21.84 -0.64 -15.20
C GLY A 210 22.41 0.52 -16.03
N PHE A 211 21.60 1.48 -16.48
CA PHE A 211 22.07 2.61 -17.30
C PHE A 211 22.91 3.64 -16.52
N SER A 212 23.72 4.42 -17.24
CA SER A 212 24.54 5.48 -16.65
C SER A 212 23.96 6.87 -16.90
N ILE A 213 24.20 7.77 -15.95
CA ILE A 213 23.96 9.22 -16.09
C ILE A 213 25.26 9.96 -15.82
N GLU A 214 25.52 11.05 -16.54
CA GLU A 214 26.72 11.89 -16.32
C GLU A 214 26.58 12.68 -15.02
N ASP A 215 27.64 12.90 -14.24
CA ASP A 215 27.72 13.88 -13.13
C ASP A 215 28.20 15.26 -13.63
N SER A 216 28.24 16.28 -12.76
CA SER A 216 28.62 17.66 -13.12
C SER A 216 30.02 17.81 -13.74
N ASP A 217 30.90 16.86 -13.51
CA ASP A 217 32.26 16.81 -14.07
C ASP A 217 32.35 15.96 -15.36
N GLY A 218 31.22 15.49 -15.88
CA GLY A 218 31.13 14.60 -17.03
C GLY A 218 31.43 13.13 -16.71
N SER A 219 31.75 12.78 -15.46
CA SER A 219 32.00 11.39 -15.09
C SER A 219 30.71 10.55 -15.16
N PRO A 220 30.75 9.32 -15.69
CA PRO A 220 29.57 8.47 -15.75
C PRO A 220 29.28 7.85 -14.38
N ILE A 221 28.04 8.01 -13.90
CA ILE A 221 27.50 7.36 -12.70
C ILE A 221 26.52 6.28 -13.13
N SER A 222 26.88 5.03 -12.87
CA SER A 222 26.01 3.89 -13.15
C SER A 222 24.86 3.79 -12.14
N LEU A 223 23.62 3.82 -12.64
CA LEU A 223 22.41 3.59 -11.86
C LEU A 223 22.08 2.10 -11.83
N GLN A 224 22.80 1.37 -10.98
CA GLN A 224 22.54 -0.05 -10.69
C GLN A 224 21.07 -0.30 -10.35
N ASN A 225 20.51 -1.46 -10.71
CA ASN A 225 19.10 -1.76 -10.43
C ASN A 225 18.79 -1.79 -8.94
N SER A 226 19.78 -2.09 -8.12
CA SER A 226 19.66 -2.12 -6.67
C SER A 226 19.50 -0.73 -6.01
N CYS A 227 19.77 0.37 -6.72
CA CYS A 227 19.61 1.69 -6.12
C CYS A 227 18.14 2.16 -6.13
N ILE A 228 17.82 3.11 -5.26
CA ILE A 228 16.66 3.99 -5.41
C ILE A 228 17.14 5.21 -6.20
N ALA A 229 16.62 5.41 -7.40
CA ALA A 229 16.99 6.57 -8.23
C ALA A 229 15.85 7.60 -8.28
N SER A 230 16.18 8.88 -8.20
CA SER A 230 15.24 9.99 -8.35
C SER A 230 15.86 11.05 -9.24
N ILE A 231 15.46 11.10 -10.51
CA ILE A 231 15.87 12.12 -11.47
C ILE A 231 14.78 13.20 -11.53
N ARG A 232 15.11 14.43 -11.15
CA ARG A 232 14.16 15.54 -10.93
C ARG A 232 14.22 16.56 -12.06
N SER A 233 13.09 17.17 -12.40
CA SER A 233 13.07 18.16 -13.50
C SER A 233 14.00 19.35 -13.24
N ILE A 234 14.63 19.83 -14.33
CA ILE A 234 15.44 21.07 -14.40
C ILE A 234 14.63 22.28 -13.93
N LYS A 235 13.32 22.29 -14.22
CA LYS A 235 12.40 23.38 -13.89
C LYS A 235 11.80 23.14 -12.50
N ALA A 236 12.63 23.10 -11.47
CA ALA A 236 12.17 22.86 -10.10
C ALA A 236 11.07 23.86 -9.69
N ASN A 237 9.97 23.35 -9.11
CA ASN A 237 8.78 24.11 -8.71
C ASN A 237 7.88 24.63 -9.85
N ASP A 238 8.13 24.25 -11.10
CA ASP A 238 7.16 24.43 -12.18
C ASP A 238 5.98 23.45 -11.99
N ILE A 239 4.75 23.88 -12.28
CA ILE A 239 3.56 23.03 -12.22
C ILE A 239 3.60 21.87 -13.21
N ASN A 240 4.45 21.96 -14.24
CA ASN A 240 4.71 20.95 -15.25
C ASN A 240 5.99 20.14 -14.98
N SER A 241 6.65 20.37 -13.84
CA SER A 241 7.84 19.62 -13.45
C SER A 241 7.50 18.15 -13.21
N ILE A 242 8.30 17.26 -13.79
CA ILE A 242 8.21 15.82 -13.57
C ILE A 242 9.42 15.30 -12.81
N LYS A 243 9.24 14.12 -12.22
CA LYS A 243 10.31 13.33 -11.61
C LYS A 243 10.13 11.89 -12.04
N ILE A 244 11.24 11.25 -12.42
CA ILE A 244 11.29 9.82 -12.65
C ILE A 244 11.94 9.18 -11.42
N GLY A 245 11.16 8.33 -10.74
CA GLY A 245 11.60 7.55 -9.58
C GLY A 245 11.72 6.08 -9.93
N CYS A 246 12.91 5.50 -9.75
CA CYS A 246 13.13 4.06 -9.90
C CYS A 246 13.29 3.42 -8.53
N LEU A 247 12.57 2.33 -8.31
CA LEU A 247 12.69 1.51 -7.10
C LEU A 247 13.69 0.36 -7.34
N PRO A 248 14.24 -0.23 -6.26
CA PRO A 248 15.23 -1.28 -6.36
C PRO A 248 14.65 -2.56 -6.95
N MET A 249 15.40 -3.23 -7.82
CA MET A 249 15.01 -4.49 -8.46
C MET A 249 16.23 -5.41 -8.57
N THR A 250 15.96 -6.71 -8.71
CA THR A 250 16.99 -7.72 -9.01
C THR A 250 17.58 -7.51 -10.41
N ASP A 251 18.84 -7.91 -10.60
CA ASP A 251 19.59 -7.68 -11.85
C ASP A 251 19.17 -8.61 -13.00
N ASP A 252 18.37 -9.65 -12.72
CA ASP A 252 17.82 -10.58 -13.73
C ASP A 252 16.73 -9.94 -14.62
N VAL A 253 16.38 -8.67 -14.37
CA VAL A 253 15.38 -7.94 -15.14
C VAL A 253 16.05 -7.02 -16.17
N THR A 254 15.60 -7.11 -17.43
CA THR A 254 16.13 -6.31 -18.55
C THR A 254 15.61 -4.87 -18.58
N ILE A 255 14.45 -4.64 -17.97
CA ILE A 255 13.78 -3.33 -17.90
C ILE A 255 13.60 -2.87 -16.45
N ARG A 256 13.82 -1.58 -16.23
CA ARG A 256 13.69 -0.91 -14.94
C ARG A 256 12.61 0.17 -15.02
N PRO A 257 11.49 0.01 -14.31
CA PRO A 257 10.40 0.96 -14.37
C PRO A 257 10.72 2.28 -13.66
N GLY A 258 10.68 3.37 -14.41
CA GLY A 258 10.76 4.75 -13.95
C GLY A 258 9.36 5.32 -13.73
N ASN A 259 8.95 5.46 -12.47
CA ASN A 259 7.64 5.95 -12.09
C ASN A 259 7.56 7.48 -12.21
N VAL A 260 6.56 7.98 -12.94
CA VAL A 260 6.18 9.40 -12.95
C VAL A 260 4.85 9.56 -12.23
N ILE A 261 4.85 10.38 -11.18
CA ILE A 261 3.70 10.59 -10.30
C ILE A 261 3.37 12.08 -10.26
N THR A 262 2.21 12.47 -10.77
CA THR A 262 1.78 13.87 -10.84
C THR A 262 0.26 14.00 -10.66
N ARG A 263 -0.24 15.24 -10.60
CA ARG A 263 -1.68 15.53 -10.54
C ARG A 263 -2.40 15.12 -11.84
N PRO A 264 -3.69 14.74 -11.80
CA PRO A 264 -4.45 14.39 -13.00
C PRO A 264 -4.51 15.48 -14.08
N ASN A 265 -4.48 16.75 -13.68
CA ASN A 265 -4.56 17.92 -14.56
C ASN A 265 -3.19 18.40 -15.08
N HIS A 266 -2.11 17.68 -14.78
CA HIS A 266 -0.76 18.04 -15.22
C HIS A 266 -0.59 17.80 -16.73
N LYS A 267 0.12 18.69 -17.45
CA LYS A 267 0.34 18.62 -18.92
C LYS A 267 0.82 17.25 -19.41
N PHE A 268 1.72 16.61 -18.65
CA PHE A 268 2.14 15.22 -18.86
C PHE A 268 1.01 14.21 -19.20
N TRP A 269 -0.20 14.39 -18.64
CA TRP A 269 -1.34 13.49 -18.90
C TRP A 269 -2.11 13.79 -20.19
N THR A 270 -1.83 14.92 -20.85
CA THR A 270 -2.47 15.31 -22.11
C THR A 270 -1.68 14.87 -23.33
N ILE A 271 -0.42 14.45 -23.16
CA ILE A 271 0.47 14.02 -24.24
C ILE A 271 0.15 12.58 -24.63
N ASN A 272 -0.19 12.37 -25.90
CA ASN A 272 -0.62 11.07 -26.44
C ASN A 272 0.24 10.56 -27.62
N SER A 273 1.32 11.27 -27.96
CA SER A 273 2.30 10.91 -28.99
C SER A 273 3.64 10.58 -28.36
N GLY A 274 4.28 9.50 -28.81
CA GLY A 274 5.62 9.12 -28.35
C GLY A 274 6.67 10.21 -28.60
N LYS A 275 6.63 10.85 -29.77
CA LYS A 275 7.55 11.95 -30.12
C LYS A 275 7.42 13.13 -29.17
N GLU A 276 6.19 13.61 -28.96
CA GLU A 276 5.91 14.72 -28.04
C GLU A 276 6.29 14.37 -26.60
N MET A 277 6.10 13.12 -26.19
CA MET A 277 6.48 12.65 -24.85
C MET A 277 8.00 12.64 -24.66
N LYS A 278 8.74 12.15 -25.66
CA LYS A 278 10.21 12.15 -25.67
C LYS A 278 10.75 13.58 -25.58
N GLU A 279 10.21 14.50 -26.39
CA GLU A 279 10.55 15.93 -26.35
C GLU A 279 10.25 16.56 -24.99
N TYR A 280 9.05 16.30 -24.44
CA TYR A 280 8.67 16.81 -23.12
C TYR A 280 9.57 16.31 -21.99
N VAL A 281 9.96 15.03 -22.03
CA VAL A 281 10.89 14.45 -21.06
C VAL A 281 12.29 15.03 -21.26
N LEU A 282 12.77 15.23 -22.50
CA LEU A 282 14.06 15.87 -22.79
C LEU A 282 14.15 17.30 -22.26
N GLU A 283 13.10 18.10 -22.42
CA GLU A 283 13.04 19.46 -21.88
C GLU A 283 13.12 19.52 -20.36
N ASN A 284 12.65 18.47 -19.67
CA ASN A 284 12.61 18.41 -18.21
C ASN A 284 13.80 17.65 -17.60
N LEU A 285 14.30 16.61 -18.28
CA LEU A 285 15.21 15.59 -17.73
C LEU A 285 16.28 15.23 -18.77
N LYS A 286 17.23 16.12 -19.03
CA LYS A 286 18.28 15.93 -20.05
C LYS A 286 19.21 14.74 -19.77
N ARG A 287 19.31 14.28 -18.52
CA ARG A 287 20.14 13.13 -18.10
C ARG A 287 19.55 11.74 -18.42
N MET A 288 18.37 11.66 -19.02
CA MET A 288 17.77 10.34 -19.30
C MET A 288 18.51 9.65 -20.47
N PRO A 289 18.53 8.30 -20.53
CA PRO A 289 19.18 7.54 -21.59
C PRO A 289 18.30 7.50 -22.85
N PHE A 290 18.05 8.65 -23.48
CA PHE A 290 17.08 8.80 -24.58
C PHE A 290 17.37 7.86 -25.77
N ASP A 291 18.64 7.65 -26.09
CA ASP A 291 19.06 6.82 -27.23
C ASP A 291 18.88 5.31 -26.96
N MET A 292 18.68 4.92 -25.70
CA MET A 292 18.46 3.52 -25.30
C MET A 292 16.97 3.17 -25.18
N ILE A 293 16.06 4.14 -25.34
CA ILE A 293 14.62 3.96 -25.21
C ILE A 293 14.00 4.03 -26.60
N SER A 294 13.37 2.93 -27.02
CA SER A 294 12.78 2.83 -28.36
C SER A 294 11.58 3.77 -28.54
N ASP A 295 11.28 4.13 -29.78
CA ASP A 295 10.15 5.01 -30.08
C ASP A 295 8.80 4.32 -29.78
N GLU A 296 8.72 2.99 -29.87
CA GLU A 296 7.55 2.20 -29.44
C GLU A 296 7.31 2.33 -27.93
N GLU A 297 8.38 2.32 -27.12
CA GLU A 297 8.27 2.51 -25.67
C GLU A 297 7.83 3.94 -25.33
N TRP A 298 8.32 4.95 -26.04
CA TRP A 298 7.83 6.32 -25.90
C TRP A 298 6.35 6.45 -26.24
N ASP A 299 5.91 5.83 -27.34
CA ASP A 299 4.50 5.83 -27.76
C ASP A 299 3.59 5.10 -26.75
N ARG A 300 4.03 3.94 -26.27
CA ARG A 300 3.36 3.20 -25.20
C ARG A 300 3.27 4.03 -23.93
N PHE A 301 4.36 4.66 -23.51
CA PHE A 301 4.41 5.50 -22.32
C PHE A 301 3.50 6.73 -22.44
N ALA A 302 3.44 7.36 -23.61
CA ALA A 302 2.51 8.45 -23.90
C ALA A 302 1.05 8.01 -23.71
N LYS A 303 0.66 6.91 -24.38
CA LYS A 303 -0.72 6.39 -24.41
C LYS A 303 -1.15 5.66 -23.12
N ALA A 304 -0.22 5.31 -22.25
CA ALA A 304 -0.52 4.60 -21.01
C ALA A 304 -1.47 5.41 -20.10
N LYS A 305 -2.62 4.82 -19.77
CA LYS A 305 -3.63 5.44 -18.88
C LYS A 305 -3.13 5.62 -17.44
N GLY A 306 -2.24 4.73 -17.01
CA GLY A 306 -1.72 4.67 -15.65
C GLY A 306 -2.77 4.22 -14.63
N THR A 307 -2.51 4.53 -13.36
CA THR A 307 -3.41 4.31 -12.22
C THR A 307 -3.55 5.59 -11.41
N SER A 308 -4.53 5.63 -10.50
CA SER A 308 -4.72 6.73 -9.54
C SER A 308 -4.60 6.23 -8.11
N PHE A 309 -4.00 7.03 -7.23
CA PHE A 309 -3.93 6.70 -5.81
C PHE A 309 -5.31 6.79 -5.15
N PRO A 310 -5.70 5.75 -4.38
CA PRO A 310 -7.03 5.69 -3.79
C PRO A 310 -7.15 6.71 -2.65
N TYR A 311 -8.39 6.94 -2.20
CA TYR A 311 -8.61 7.65 -0.94
C TYR A 311 -7.99 6.87 0.23
N CYS A 312 -7.59 7.58 1.29
CA CYS A 312 -7.35 6.94 2.58
C CYS A 312 -8.71 6.48 3.13
N GLN A 313 -8.97 5.18 3.14
CA GLN A 313 -10.31 4.67 3.40
C GLN A 313 -10.34 3.33 4.13
N TYR A 314 -11.37 3.11 4.94
CA TYR A 314 -11.62 1.81 5.56
C TYR A 314 -13.10 1.52 5.77
N SER A 315 -13.44 0.23 5.84
CA SER A 315 -14.73 -0.30 6.25
C SER A 315 -14.79 -0.42 7.78
N PRO A 316 -15.73 0.25 8.47
CA PRO A 316 -15.92 0.07 9.91
C PRO A 316 -16.25 -1.36 10.34
N GLY A 317 -16.92 -2.13 9.50
CA GLY A 317 -17.15 -3.56 9.69
C GLY A 317 -16.27 -4.41 8.79
N LEU A 318 -15.79 -5.51 9.34
CA LEU A 318 -14.88 -6.46 8.69
C LEU A 318 -15.49 -7.85 8.54
N GLN A 319 -16.64 -8.13 9.18
CA GLN A 319 -17.29 -9.43 9.05
C GLN A 319 -18.81 -9.34 9.20
N ALA A 320 -19.50 -10.35 8.67
CA ALA A 320 -20.92 -10.62 8.94
C ALA A 320 -21.11 -12.13 9.16
N SER A 321 -21.93 -12.51 10.13
CA SER A 321 -22.27 -13.90 10.42
C SER A 321 -23.64 -14.00 11.10
N PRO A 322 -24.38 -15.11 10.90
CA PRO A 322 -25.61 -15.40 11.65
C PRO A 322 -25.33 -15.67 13.13
N GLU A 323 -26.40 -15.74 13.93
CA GLU A 323 -26.32 -16.01 15.38
C GLU A 323 -25.76 -17.40 15.67
N ASN A 324 -26.17 -18.41 14.89
CA ASN A 324 -25.66 -19.79 14.98
C ASN A 324 -24.15 -19.90 14.64
N GLY A 325 -23.59 -18.92 13.93
CA GLY A 325 -22.18 -18.83 13.56
C GLY A 325 -21.63 -19.96 12.69
N ASN A 326 -22.47 -20.67 11.93
CA ASN A 326 -22.07 -21.79 11.06
C ASN A 326 -21.46 -21.32 9.72
N CYS A 327 -21.85 -20.14 9.25
CA CYS A 327 -21.28 -19.50 8.08
C CYS A 327 -20.83 -18.06 8.37
N GLY A 328 -20.17 -17.41 7.42
CA GLY A 328 -19.90 -15.98 7.51
C GLY A 328 -19.07 -15.39 6.37
N ILE A 329 -18.99 -14.06 6.38
CA ILE A 329 -18.25 -13.26 5.41
C ILE A 329 -17.19 -12.47 6.17
N VAL A 330 -15.97 -12.40 5.63
CA VAL A 330 -14.86 -11.59 6.18
C VAL A 330 -14.21 -10.74 5.08
N LEU A 331 -13.78 -9.52 5.43
CA LEU A 331 -13.05 -8.61 4.54
C LEU A 331 -11.59 -8.51 4.96
N LEU A 332 -10.66 -8.69 4.02
CA LEU A 332 -9.21 -8.62 4.26
C LEU A 332 -8.51 -7.70 3.22
N GLY A 333 -7.44 -7.03 3.61
CA GLY A 333 -6.64 -6.19 2.71
C GLY A 333 -7.43 -5.01 2.15
N ASP A 334 -7.26 -4.72 0.86
CA ASP A 334 -7.82 -3.53 0.22
C ASP A 334 -9.36 -3.46 0.20
N SER A 335 -10.05 -4.60 0.40
CA SER A 335 -11.51 -4.63 0.61
C SER A 335 -11.90 -4.08 1.99
N ALA A 336 -11.02 -4.18 2.98
CA ALA A 336 -11.21 -3.64 4.32
C ALA A 336 -10.63 -2.23 4.46
N HIS A 337 -9.46 -1.96 3.88
CA HIS A 337 -8.76 -0.68 3.98
C HIS A 337 -7.80 -0.43 2.83
N SER A 338 -7.80 0.78 2.30
CA SER A 338 -6.93 1.16 1.18
C SER A 338 -6.48 2.60 1.33
N PHE A 339 -5.29 2.91 0.85
CA PHE A 339 -4.67 4.23 1.01
C PHE A 339 -3.52 4.41 -0.01
N PRO A 340 -3.10 5.66 -0.30
CA PRO A 340 -1.93 5.92 -1.11
C PRO A 340 -0.66 5.24 -0.56
N PRO A 341 0.33 4.89 -1.40
CA PRO A 341 1.47 4.08 -0.99
C PRO A 341 2.52 4.81 -0.12
N ASP A 342 2.22 6.03 0.34
CA ASP A 342 3.09 6.96 1.08
C ASP A 342 3.87 6.34 2.25
N ILE A 343 3.30 5.35 2.94
CA ILE A 343 3.89 4.73 4.13
C ILE A 343 4.43 3.31 3.89
N GLY A 344 4.35 2.80 2.65
CA GLY A 344 4.84 1.47 2.28
C GLY A 344 4.16 0.30 3.00
N GLN A 345 2.95 0.49 3.56
CA GLN A 345 2.28 -0.52 4.38
C GLN A 345 1.15 -1.30 3.67
N GLY A 346 0.73 -0.95 2.46
CA GLY A 346 -0.45 -1.56 1.82
C GLY A 346 -0.45 -3.09 1.84
N ILE A 347 0.46 -3.72 1.09
CA ILE A 347 0.59 -5.19 1.07
C ILE A 347 0.93 -5.77 2.44
N ASN A 348 1.82 -5.12 3.21
CA ASN A 348 2.25 -5.59 4.52
C ASN A 348 1.10 -5.63 5.53
N ALA A 349 0.17 -4.66 5.47
CA ALA A 349 -1.04 -4.62 6.26
C ALA A 349 -2.04 -5.69 5.83
N GLY A 350 -2.24 -5.89 4.51
CA GLY A 350 -3.08 -6.98 4.01
C GLY A 350 -2.59 -8.36 4.44
N LEU A 351 -1.28 -8.61 4.34
CA LEU A 351 -0.68 -9.86 4.86
C LEU A 351 -0.80 -9.97 6.39
N SER A 352 -0.72 -8.85 7.11
CA SER A 352 -0.96 -8.83 8.56
C SER A 352 -2.41 -9.17 8.92
N ASP A 353 -3.38 -8.75 8.11
CA ASP A 353 -4.79 -9.12 8.27
C ASP A 353 -4.96 -10.64 8.18
N VAL A 354 -4.33 -11.26 7.18
CA VAL A 354 -4.36 -12.72 6.96
C VAL A 354 -3.77 -13.47 8.17
N VAL A 355 -2.60 -13.02 8.67
CA VAL A 355 -1.97 -13.61 9.85
C VAL A 355 -2.85 -13.44 11.09
N GLN A 356 -3.47 -12.27 11.27
CA GLN A 356 -4.37 -12.04 12.42
C GLN A 356 -5.65 -12.87 12.32
N PHE A 357 -6.18 -13.07 11.11
CA PHE A 357 -7.35 -13.91 10.88
C PHE A 357 -7.04 -15.39 11.15
N ASP A 358 -5.90 -15.89 10.68
CA ASP A 358 -5.43 -17.25 11.01
C ASP A 358 -5.33 -17.48 12.52
N LYS A 359 -4.75 -16.53 13.27
CA LYS A 359 -4.69 -16.61 14.74
C LYS A 359 -6.08 -16.75 15.38
N THR A 360 -7.06 -16.03 14.87
CA THR A 360 -8.44 -16.14 15.38
C THR A 360 -9.10 -17.46 14.99
N LEU A 361 -8.77 -18.02 13.82
CA LEU A 361 -9.28 -19.32 13.38
C LEU A 361 -8.73 -20.48 14.20
N ARG A 362 -7.45 -20.40 14.62
CA ARG A 362 -6.79 -21.43 15.47
C ARG A 362 -7.33 -21.52 16.89
N SER A 363 -8.10 -20.54 17.35
CA SER A 363 -8.73 -20.62 18.66
C SER A 363 -9.64 -21.85 18.72
N THR A 364 -9.50 -22.65 19.79
CA THR A 364 -10.33 -23.83 20.05
C THR A 364 -11.73 -23.48 20.54
N GLU A 365 -11.98 -22.20 20.85
CA GLU A 365 -13.23 -21.71 21.42
C GLU A 365 -14.17 -21.16 20.34
N GLY A 366 -15.41 -21.63 20.36
CA GLY A 366 -16.53 -21.08 19.59
C GLY A 366 -16.58 -21.48 18.12
N ASN A 367 -17.75 -21.22 17.52
CA ASN A 367 -18.03 -21.42 16.10
C ASN A 367 -17.36 -20.37 15.20
N LEU A 368 -17.47 -20.54 13.88
CA LEU A 368 -16.91 -19.63 12.88
C LEU A 368 -17.35 -18.17 13.12
N GLY A 369 -18.64 -17.94 13.37
CA GLY A 369 -19.15 -16.59 13.67
C GLY A 369 -18.46 -15.94 14.88
N THR A 370 -18.13 -16.71 15.92
CA THR A 370 -17.41 -16.20 17.10
C THR A 370 -15.97 -15.83 16.77
N LYS A 371 -15.29 -16.66 15.95
CA LYS A 371 -13.94 -16.39 15.45
C LYS A 371 -13.89 -15.14 14.57
N LEU A 372 -14.88 -14.96 13.69
CA LEU A 372 -15.05 -13.77 12.85
C LEU A 372 -15.24 -12.51 13.70
N ARG A 373 -16.13 -12.53 14.69
CA ARG A 373 -16.33 -11.40 15.61
C ARG A 373 -15.07 -11.07 16.41
N ALA A 374 -14.31 -12.08 16.83
CA ALA A 374 -13.03 -11.89 17.50
C ALA A 374 -12.00 -11.20 16.59
N TYR A 375 -11.91 -11.61 15.32
CA TYR A 375 -11.10 -10.94 14.31
C TYR A 375 -11.47 -9.47 14.15
N GLU A 376 -12.75 -9.14 13.93
CA GLU A 376 -13.21 -7.76 13.76
C GLU A 376 -12.90 -6.89 15.00
N ARG A 377 -13.05 -7.45 16.21
CA ARG A 377 -12.74 -6.76 17.47
C ARG A 377 -11.26 -6.39 17.60
N ILE A 378 -10.36 -7.26 17.11
CA ILE A 378 -8.91 -7.03 17.16
C ILE A 378 -8.48 -6.12 16.00
N GLN A 379 -8.91 -6.44 14.77
CA GLN A 379 -8.40 -5.81 13.56
C GLN A 379 -9.08 -4.47 13.25
N GLY A 380 -10.36 -4.28 13.58
CA GLY A 380 -11.07 -3.02 13.29
C GLY A 380 -10.37 -1.77 13.83
N PRO A 381 -9.92 -1.74 15.11
CA PRO A 381 -9.12 -0.64 15.64
C PRO A 381 -7.76 -0.45 14.96
N GLU A 382 -7.10 -1.53 14.54
CA GLU A 382 -5.82 -1.49 13.80
C GLU A 382 -6.02 -0.88 12.41
N THR A 383 -7.04 -1.32 11.68
CA THR A 383 -7.46 -0.77 10.38
C THR A 383 -7.75 0.74 10.48
N LYS A 384 -8.52 1.17 11.48
CA LYS A 384 -8.79 2.61 11.70
C LYS A 384 -7.50 3.40 11.97
N ALA A 385 -6.60 2.83 12.76
CA ALA A 385 -5.32 3.47 13.09
C ALA A 385 -4.39 3.54 11.89
N LEU A 386 -4.36 2.50 11.05
CA LEU A 386 -3.59 2.47 9.81
C LEU A 386 -4.00 3.61 8.87
N ILE A 387 -5.30 3.84 8.68
CA ILE A 387 -5.79 4.98 7.87
C ILE A 387 -5.43 6.33 8.48
N ARG A 388 -5.41 6.45 9.81
CA ARG A 388 -4.89 7.66 10.46
C ARG A 388 -3.41 7.85 10.15
N ILE A 389 -2.61 6.79 10.21
CA ILE A 389 -1.17 6.84 9.90
C ILE A 389 -0.94 7.17 8.44
N ALA A 390 -1.67 6.59 7.50
CA ALA A 390 -1.53 6.89 6.07
C ALA A 390 -1.75 8.38 5.76
N ARG A 391 -2.68 9.04 6.46
CA ARG A 391 -3.00 10.45 6.25
C ARG A 391 -1.93 11.42 6.74
N PHE A 392 -1.22 11.06 7.81
CA PHE A 392 -0.34 11.99 8.55
C PHE A 392 1.11 11.53 8.65
N GLY A 393 1.37 10.27 8.29
CA GLY A 393 2.64 9.58 8.41
C GLY A 393 3.69 10.18 7.50
N TYR A 394 3.46 10.22 6.17
CA TYR A 394 4.35 10.89 5.24
C TYR A 394 3.64 11.51 4.01
N PRO A 395 2.68 12.42 4.24
CA PRO A 395 1.73 12.86 3.22
C PRO A 395 2.32 13.71 2.06
N TYR A 396 3.56 14.19 2.18
CA TYR A 396 4.19 15.13 1.22
C TYR A 396 5.38 14.55 0.46
N GLN A 397 5.43 13.22 0.28
CA GLN A 397 6.55 12.51 -0.37
C GLN A 397 6.75 12.87 -1.86
N TYR A 398 5.71 13.34 -2.56
CA TYR A 398 5.72 13.53 -4.01
C TYR A 398 6.06 14.95 -4.48
N ASP A 399 6.57 15.81 -3.58
CA ASP A 399 7.17 17.11 -3.93
C ASP A 399 6.30 18.03 -4.81
N LEU A 400 4.99 18.01 -4.57
CA LEU A 400 4.00 18.80 -5.30
C LEU A 400 4.37 20.30 -5.38
N PRO A 401 4.42 20.90 -6.58
CA PRO A 401 5.04 22.22 -6.80
C PRO A 401 4.25 23.38 -6.21
N GLU A 402 2.95 23.21 -5.89
CA GLU A 402 2.12 24.32 -5.43
C GLU A 402 2.62 24.88 -4.08
N PRO A 403 2.73 26.21 -3.92
CA PRO A 403 3.36 26.84 -2.75
C PRO A 403 2.79 26.39 -1.40
N ILE A 404 1.47 26.16 -1.34
CA ILE A 404 0.80 25.67 -0.13
C ILE A 404 1.29 24.28 0.29
N PHE A 405 1.57 23.38 -0.65
CA PHE A 405 2.09 22.04 -0.35
C PHE A 405 3.55 22.11 0.06
N GLN A 406 4.34 22.99 -0.54
CA GLN A 406 5.73 23.24 -0.14
C GLN A 406 5.82 23.79 1.29
N LEU A 407 4.96 24.75 1.65
CA LEU A 407 4.86 25.26 3.03
C LEU A 407 4.45 24.16 4.00
N ARG A 408 3.38 23.41 3.68
CA ARG A 408 2.89 22.32 4.54
C ARG A 408 3.92 21.21 4.71
N LYS A 409 4.70 20.89 3.68
CA LYS A 409 5.83 19.96 3.75
C LYS A 409 6.89 20.45 4.73
N LYS A 410 7.31 21.72 4.64
CA LYS A 410 8.27 22.32 5.58
C LYS A 410 7.77 22.25 7.04
N LEU A 411 6.50 22.58 7.27
CA LEU A 411 5.88 22.48 8.60
C LEU A 411 5.82 21.03 9.10
N TRP A 412 5.49 20.08 8.21
CA TRP A 412 5.47 18.66 8.56
C TRP A 412 6.87 18.15 8.93
N ILE A 413 7.91 18.52 8.16
CA ILE A 413 9.32 18.19 8.45
C ILE A 413 9.73 18.77 9.81
N ALA A 414 9.43 20.06 10.06
CA ALA A 414 9.74 20.70 11.33
C ALA A 414 9.07 19.99 12.51
N ASN A 415 7.79 19.61 12.38
CA ASN A 415 7.08 18.83 13.39
C ASN A 415 7.70 17.43 13.60
N ALA A 416 8.09 16.73 12.52
CA ALA A 416 8.75 15.43 12.62
C ALA A 416 10.11 15.54 13.33
N ALA A 417 10.94 16.50 12.93
CA ALA A 417 12.24 16.78 13.54
C ALA A 417 12.11 17.16 15.03
N THR A 418 11.14 18.01 15.37
CA THR A 418 10.84 18.37 16.76
C THR A 418 10.50 17.15 17.59
N ARG A 419 9.66 16.24 17.07
CA ARG A 419 9.31 15.00 17.78
C ARG A 419 10.49 14.04 17.92
N MET A 420 11.36 13.97 16.92
CA MET A 420 12.60 13.20 17.02
C MET A 420 13.53 13.77 18.10
N LEU A 421 13.69 15.09 18.14
CA LEU A 421 14.48 15.77 19.17
C LEU A 421 13.89 15.52 20.57
N LEU A 422 12.58 15.68 20.75
CA LEU A 422 11.89 15.43 22.02
C LEU A 422 12.01 13.98 22.47
N ASN A 423 11.88 13.00 21.56
CA ASN A 423 12.11 11.59 21.87
C ASN A 423 13.55 11.37 22.36
N LYS A 424 14.54 11.98 21.72
CA LYS A 424 15.95 11.88 22.12
C LYS A 424 16.22 12.54 23.48
N LEU A 425 15.76 13.77 23.69
CA LEU A 425 15.96 14.54 24.92
C LEU A 425 15.25 13.93 26.13
N SER A 426 14.11 13.28 25.91
CA SER A 426 13.36 12.58 26.97
C SER A 426 13.83 11.14 27.19
N PHE A 427 14.97 10.74 26.60
CA PHE A 427 15.50 9.37 26.67
C PHE A 427 14.47 8.29 26.31
N GLY A 428 13.59 8.59 25.35
CA GLY A 428 12.54 7.67 24.89
C GLY A 428 11.20 7.76 25.62
N ALA A 429 11.07 8.56 26.68
CA ALA A 429 9.79 8.73 27.39
C ALA A 429 8.69 9.33 26.49
N ILE A 430 9.05 10.31 25.64
CA ILE A 430 8.17 10.76 24.56
C ILE A 430 8.34 9.80 23.38
N PRO A 431 7.27 9.20 22.83
CA PRO A 431 7.37 8.29 21.71
C PRO A 431 8.03 8.91 20.46
N LYS A 432 8.67 8.06 19.65
CA LYS A 432 9.21 8.43 18.33
C LYS A 432 8.11 9.03 17.42
N CYS A 433 8.53 9.83 16.44
CA CYS A 433 7.59 10.38 15.46
C CYS A 433 6.93 9.26 14.63
N MET A 434 5.71 9.54 14.14
CA MET A 434 4.85 8.53 13.51
C MET A 434 5.52 7.76 12.36
N ILE A 435 6.26 8.47 11.48
CA ILE A 435 6.93 7.86 10.33
C ILE A 435 8.04 6.87 10.73
N MET A 436 8.71 7.11 11.85
CA MET A 436 9.71 6.17 12.37
C MET A 436 9.05 5.00 13.11
N SER A 437 7.93 5.25 13.81
CA SER A 437 7.22 4.21 14.55
C SER A 437 6.44 3.24 13.67
N VAL A 438 5.93 3.66 12.50
CA VAL A 438 5.20 2.75 11.61
C VAL A 438 6.11 1.67 11.02
N ALA A 439 7.40 1.99 10.82
CA ALA A 439 8.42 1.06 10.36
C ALA A 439 8.78 -0.01 11.40
N ASP A 440 8.48 0.22 12.68
CA ASP A 440 8.67 -0.76 13.75
C ASP A 440 7.57 -1.82 13.68
N HIS A 441 7.93 -3.04 13.27
CA HIS A 441 6.99 -4.14 13.06
C HIS A 441 6.40 -4.70 14.37
N GLU A 442 7.08 -4.53 15.50
CA GLU A 442 6.66 -5.05 16.80
C GLU A 442 5.54 -4.23 17.44
N VAL A 443 5.43 -2.96 17.05
CA VAL A 443 4.39 -2.06 17.57
C VAL A 443 3.12 -2.15 16.73
N SER A 444 1.94 -2.27 17.33
CA SER A 444 0.67 -2.26 16.55
C SER A 444 0.38 -0.88 15.94
N TYR A 445 -0.35 -0.82 14.82
CA TYR A 445 -0.75 0.47 14.22
C TYR A 445 -1.57 1.31 15.20
N ARG A 446 -2.44 0.68 15.99
CA ARG A 446 -3.19 1.36 17.06
C ARG A 446 -2.26 2.01 18.07
N LYS A 447 -1.19 1.33 18.49
CA LYS A 447 -0.21 1.89 19.43
C LYS A 447 0.59 3.03 18.79
N VAL A 448 1.00 2.90 17.52
CA VAL A 448 1.66 3.98 16.77
C VAL A 448 0.78 5.24 16.71
N ALA A 449 -0.49 5.10 16.32
CA ALA A 449 -1.43 6.20 16.24
C ALA A 449 -1.67 6.84 17.62
N ARG A 450 -1.91 6.03 18.66
CA ARG A 450 -2.11 6.52 20.03
C ARG A 450 -0.91 7.30 20.55
N ASN A 451 0.29 6.79 20.32
CA ASN A 451 1.53 7.46 20.73
C ASN A 451 1.67 8.83 20.04
N ALA A 452 1.38 8.91 18.74
CA ALA A 452 1.42 10.18 18.01
C ALA A 452 0.39 11.20 18.55
N ASP A 453 -0.81 10.72 18.91
CA ASP A 453 -1.90 11.54 19.46
C ASP A 453 -1.57 12.06 20.86
N LEU A 454 -0.98 11.22 21.71
CA LEU A 454 -0.51 11.60 23.05
C LEU A 454 0.55 12.71 22.97
N THR A 455 1.57 12.55 22.12
CA THR A 455 2.57 13.60 21.92
C THR A 455 1.94 14.87 21.36
N THR A 456 0.91 14.76 20.51
CA THR A 456 0.18 15.93 19.99
C THR A 456 -0.59 16.66 21.10
N ALA A 457 -1.28 15.94 21.96
CA ALA A 457 -2.00 16.50 23.10
C ALA A 457 -1.05 17.22 24.07
N MET A 458 0.10 16.60 24.37
CA MET A 458 1.15 17.20 25.19
C MET A 458 1.66 18.51 24.60
N LEU A 459 2.02 18.53 23.31
CA LEU A 459 2.50 19.74 22.63
C LEU A 459 1.45 20.86 22.63
N ARG A 460 0.16 20.52 22.45
CA ARG A 460 -0.94 21.49 22.53
C ARG A 460 -1.09 22.06 23.94
N ALA A 461 -1.00 21.23 24.98
CA ALA A 461 -1.08 21.67 26.36
C ALA A 461 0.07 22.62 26.72
N ILE A 462 1.30 22.33 26.27
CA ILE A 462 2.47 23.21 26.45
C ILE A 462 2.24 24.54 25.75
N LEU A 463 1.80 24.53 24.48
CA LEU A 463 1.51 25.75 23.73
C LEU A 463 0.43 26.61 24.40
N LEU A 464 -0.68 26.00 24.81
CA LEU A 464 -1.75 26.71 25.53
C LEU A 464 -1.24 27.33 26.84
N SER A 465 -0.37 26.63 27.57
CA SER A 465 0.23 27.14 28.80
C SER A 465 1.16 28.33 28.56
N VAL A 466 1.94 28.31 27.47
CA VAL A 466 2.81 29.43 27.06
C VAL A 466 1.99 30.64 26.63
N VAL A 467 0.96 30.42 25.82
CA VAL A 467 0.03 31.48 25.38
C VAL A 467 -0.70 32.08 26.58
N TRP A 468 -1.20 31.25 27.49
CA TRP A 468 -1.84 31.70 28.73
C TRP A 468 -0.90 32.54 29.60
N LYS A 469 0.35 32.11 29.79
CA LYS A 469 1.35 32.89 30.55
C LYS A 469 1.69 34.22 29.88
N SER A 470 1.68 34.27 28.55
CA SER A 470 2.08 35.46 27.77
C SER A 470 0.95 36.47 27.57
N PHE A 471 -0.30 36.00 27.42
CA PHE A 471 -1.46 36.85 27.10
C PHE A 471 -2.57 36.82 28.16
N GLY A 472 -2.68 35.75 28.95
CA GLY A 472 -3.68 35.64 30.01
C GLY A 472 -3.46 36.63 31.15
N LYS A 473 -2.19 36.98 31.45
CA LYS A 473 -1.87 38.07 32.39
C LYS A 473 -2.39 39.43 31.93
N SER A 474 -2.33 39.71 30.63
CA SER A 474 -2.83 40.97 30.06
C SER A 474 -4.36 41.03 30.02
N ILE A 475 -5.03 39.88 29.83
CA ILE A 475 -6.50 39.80 29.85
C ILE A 475 -7.05 39.92 31.28
N CYS A 476 -6.43 39.26 32.28
CA CYS A 476 -6.80 39.48 33.69
C CYS A 476 -6.63 40.95 34.11
N ALA A 477 -5.57 41.61 33.65
CA ALA A 477 -5.34 43.03 33.90
C ALA A 477 -6.35 43.96 33.20
N LEU A 478 -6.92 43.57 32.05
CA LEU A 478 -7.92 44.33 31.30
C LEU A 478 -9.37 44.13 31.79
N VAL A 479 -9.66 43.00 32.43
CA VAL A 479 -11.01 42.65 32.93
C VAL A 479 -11.18 43.00 34.43
N GLY A 480 -10.12 43.44 35.11
CA GLY A 480 -10.20 43.89 36.50
C GLY A 480 -10.55 42.77 37.48
N MET A 481 -9.89 41.63 37.37
CA MET A 481 -9.83 40.60 38.42
C MET A 481 -8.46 40.55 39.07
#